data_AF-A0A3B0VNT9-F1
#
_entry.id   AF-A0A3B0VNT9-F1
#
_cell.length_a   1.000
_cell.length_b   1.000
_cell.length_c   1.000
_cell.angle_alpha   90.00
_cell.angle_beta   90.00
_cell.angle_gamma   90.00
#
_symmetry.space_group_name_H-M   'P 1'
#
loop_
_entity.id
_entity.type
_entity.pdbx_description
1 polymer ?
#
loop_
_entity_poly.entity_id
_entity_poly.type
_entity_poly.pdbx_seq_one_letter_code
_entity_poly.pdbx_strand_id
1 'polypeptide(L)'
;MTFDFDSEVDKFGINSVKWEFQFDADHNATFGDHAHPKHGDERLLPMWVADMDFRCPPPVVEAVVARAQRGVFGYCMPTDSYYEAVISWFARRYGRSIERDWIVTTPGVVPAVNLLIQTFTQPGDKVLIQRPVYHPFTNSIENNGREMVSNSLVLQNGLSPRRRGSRYQMDFDDLAAKVADPALKMAVLCSPHNPVARVWSAEELTRFGEICLDNDVLVIADEIHCDLLYKDVTFTSFANISERFAQNSIVCTAASKTFNIAGLKLSNIIILDEEMRIQFSET
;
A
#
# COMPACT_ATOMS: atom_id res chain seq x y z
N MET A 1 -19.66 -19.17 -11.24
CA MET A 1 -19.11 -17.93 -11.81
C MET A 1 -17.82 -18.30 -12.52
N THR A 2 -17.66 -17.88 -13.77
CA THR A 2 -16.45 -18.16 -14.57
C THR A 2 -15.63 -16.88 -14.65
N PHE A 3 -14.32 -16.98 -14.43
CA PHE A 3 -13.39 -15.86 -14.55
C PHE A 3 -12.60 -15.99 -15.85
N ASP A 4 -12.32 -14.86 -16.49
CA ASP A 4 -11.54 -14.77 -17.72
C ASP A 4 -10.25 -14.00 -17.45
N PHE A 5 -9.14 -14.71 -17.58
CA PHE A 5 -7.77 -14.18 -17.47
C PHE A 5 -6.98 -14.37 -18.77
N ASP A 6 -7.63 -14.83 -19.84
CA ASP A 6 -6.97 -15.19 -21.10
C ASP A 6 -7.26 -14.16 -22.21
N SER A 7 -8.38 -13.44 -22.12
CA SER A 7 -8.75 -12.45 -23.13
C SER A 7 -8.08 -11.08 -22.94
N GLU A 8 -7.66 -10.47 -24.05
CA GLU A 8 -7.25 -9.06 -24.07
C GLU A 8 -8.48 -8.15 -23.86
N VAL A 9 -8.44 -7.32 -22.82
CA VAL A 9 -9.50 -6.36 -22.49
C VAL A 9 -9.24 -5.04 -23.22
N ASP A 10 -10.28 -4.43 -23.79
CA ASP A 10 -10.22 -3.07 -24.30
C ASP A 10 -10.05 -2.06 -23.15
N LYS A 11 -8.99 -1.26 -23.22
CA LYS A 11 -8.53 -0.33 -22.17
C LYS A 11 -8.45 1.11 -22.67
N PHE A 12 -9.03 1.39 -23.84
CA PHE A 12 -9.06 2.71 -24.45
C PHE A 12 -10.41 3.40 -24.22
N GLY A 13 -10.42 4.74 -24.27
CA GLY A 13 -11.61 5.55 -24.03
C GLY A 13 -12.02 5.63 -22.55
N ILE A 14 -11.16 5.17 -21.64
CA ILE A 14 -11.37 5.22 -20.19
C ILE A 14 -10.37 6.16 -19.48
N ASN A 15 -9.55 6.88 -20.25
CA ASN A 15 -8.47 7.76 -19.80
C ASN A 15 -7.48 7.04 -18.88
N SER A 16 -7.07 5.83 -19.29
CA SER A 16 -6.16 4.99 -18.51
C SER A 16 -4.76 5.57 -18.48
N VAL A 17 -4.25 5.92 -17.29
CA VAL A 17 -2.86 6.39 -17.11
C VAL A 17 -1.86 5.40 -17.69
N LYS A 18 -2.12 4.10 -17.57
CA LYS A 18 -1.23 3.05 -18.06
C LYS A 18 -1.21 2.94 -19.60
N TRP A 19 -2.37 3.09 -20.24
CA TRP A 19 -2.58 2.73 -21.65
C TRP A 19 -2.71 3.94 -22.60
N GLU A 20 -3.10 5.09 -22.09
CA GLU A 20 -3.40 6.28 -22.90
C GLU A 20 -2.50 7.47 -22.57
N PHE A 21 -1.55 7.32 -21.63
CA PHE A 21 -0.57 8.36 -21.28
C PHE A 21 0.87 7.88 -21.39
N GLN A 22 1.75 8.76 -21.89
CA GLN A 22 3.20 8.63 -21.84
C GLN A 22 3.80 9.73 -20.98
N PHE A 23 4.88 9.42 -20.27
CA PHE A 23 5.60 10.39 -19.44
C PHE A 23 7.01 10.58 -19.99
N ASP A 24 7.42 11.84 -20.17
CA ASP A 24 8.80 12.16 -20.52
C ASP A 24 9.72 12.15 -19.27
N ALA A 25 11.00 12.47 -19.46
CA ALA A 25 11.98 12.50 -18.36
C ALA A 25 11.67 13.57 -17.29
N ASP A 26 10.93 14.61 -17.67
CA ASP A 26 10.50 15.70 -16.78
C ASP A 26 9.11 15.42 -16.17
N HIS A 27 8.58 14.20 -16.36
CA HIS A 27 7.27 13.74 -15.90
C HIS A 27 6.07 14.47 -16.52
N ASN A 28 6.23 15.09 -17.69
CA ASN A 28 5.09 15.64 -18.44
C ASN A 28 4.31 14.51 -19.09
N ALA A 29 2.98 14.54 -18.91
CA ALA A 29 2.09 13.52 -19.44
C ALA A 29 1.55 13.92 -20.84
N THR A 30 1.67 13.02 -21.81
CA THR A 30 1.07 13.17 -23.14
C THR A 30 -0.01 12.12 -23.33
N PHE A 31 -1.25 12.57 -23.61
CA PHE A 31 -2.37 11.69 -23.95
C PHE A 31 -2.28 11.25 -25.41
N GLY A 32 -2.51 9.96 -25.67
CA GLY A 32 -2.51 9.44 -27.04
C GLY A 32 -2.87 7.96 -27.12
N ASP A 33 -2.76 7.40 -28.31
CA ASP A 33 -3.19 6.04 -28.64
C ASP A 33 -2.02 5.10 -28.96
N HIS A 34 -0.81 5.42 -28.47
CA HIS A 34 0.43 4.70 -28.75
C HIS A 34 0.38 3.19 -28.43
N ALA A 35 -0.49 2.77 -27.50
CA ALA A 35 -0.70 1.37 -27.16
C ALA A 35 -1.86 0.70 -27.94
N HIS A 36 -2.58 1.46 -28.78
CA HIS A 36 -3.80 1.00 -29.43
C HIS A 36 -3.52 -0.12 -30.46
N PRO A 37 -4.33 -1.20 -30.50
CA PRO A 37 -4.14 -2.32 -31.43
C PRO A 37 -4.04 -1.94 -32.91
N LYS A 38 -4.57 -0.77 -33.30
CA LYS A 38 -4.48 -0.23 -34.68
C LYS A 38 -3.05 -0.05 -35.18
N HIS A 39 -2.08 0.10 -34.27
CA HIS A 39 -0.67 0.24 -34.60
C HIS A 39 0.02 -1.12 -34.85
N GLY A 40 -0.72 -2.24 -34.76
CA GLY A 40 -0.19 -3.58 -35.03
C GLY A 40 1.03 -3.89 -34.18
N ASP A 41 2.12 -4.31 -34.83
CA ASP A 41 3.39 -4.66 -34.18
C ASP A 41 4.16 -3.44 -33.65
N GLU A 42 3.80 -2.22 -34.06
CA GLU A 42 4.41 -0.98 -33.58
C GLU A 42 3.76 -0.46 -32.29
N ARG A 43 2.68 -1.12 -31.81
CA ARG A 43 2.00 -0.70 -30.59
C ARG A 43 2.92 -0.85 -29.37
N LEU A 44 2.90 0.15 -28.50
CA LEU A 44 3.60 0.06 -27.22
C LEU A 44 2.81 -0.81 -26.23
N LEU A 45 3.50 -1.67 -25.48
CA LEU A 45 2.88 -2.53 -24.46
C LEU A 45 3.26 -2.04 -23.06
N PRO A 46 2.35 -1.37 -22.32
CA PRO A 46 2.66 -0.83 -21.01
C PRO A 46 2.65 -1.90 -19.92
N MET A 47 3.73 -1.97 -19.13
CA MET A 47 3.91 -2.91 -18.00
C MET A 47 4.38 -2.20 -16.72
N TRP A 48 4.01 -0.92 -16.54
CA TRP A 48 4.63 -0.04 -15.54
C TRP A 48 3.72 0.35 -14.36
N VAL A 49 2.45 0.72 -14.61
CA VAL A 49 1.48 1.01 -13.53
C VAL A 49 0.95 -0.29 -12.93
N ALA A 50 0.85 -0.33 -11.61
CA ALA A 50 0.30 -1.46 -10.85
C ALA A 50 -1.24 -1.48 -10.82
N ASP A 51 -1.88 -1.48 -12.00
CA ASP A 51 -3.25 -1.93 -12.22
C ASP A 51 -3.26 -3.10 -13.23
N MET A 52 -4.28 -3.94 -13.14
CA MET A 52 -4.32 -5.21 -13.87
C MET A 52 -4.96 -5.04 -15.24
N ASP A 53 -4.50 -5.84 -16.20
CA ASP A 53 -5.09 -5.95 -17.53
C ASP A 53 -6.27 -6.94 -17.60
N PHE A 54 -6.88 -7.23 -16.45
CA PHE A 54 -8.03 -8.12 -16.29
C PHE A 54 -9.27 -7.34 -15.92
N ARG A 55 -10.43 -7.84 -16.34
CA ARG A 55 -11.72 -7.33 -15.88
C ARG A 55 -11.82 -7.47 -14.36
N CYS A 56 -12.41 -6.47 -13.71
CA CYS A 56 -12.75 -6.56 -12.29
C CYS A 56 -13.67 -7.77 -12.03
N PRO A 57 -13.68 -8.32 -10.81
CA PRO A 57 -14.60 -9.40 -10.46
C PRO A 57 -16.07 -9.03 -10.78
N PRO A 58 -16.86 -9.92 -11.39
CA PRO A 58 -18.25 -9.63 -11.75
C PRO A 58 -19.11 -9.04 -10.62
N PRO A 59 -19.00 -9.51 -9.35
CA PRO A 59 -19.78 -8.93 -8.25
C PRO A 59 -19.49 -7.44 -8.01
N VAL A 60 -18.27 -6.97 -8.27
CA VAL A 60 -17.93 -5.55 -8.15
C VAL A 60 -18.61 -4.74 -9.26
N VAL A 61 -18.54 -5.23 -10.50
CA VAL A 61 -19.16 -4.57 -11.66
C VAL A 61 -20.67 -4.48 -11.47
N GLU A 62 -21.30 -5.57 -11.06
CA GLU A 62 -22.74 -5.64 -10.76
C GLU A 62 -23.15 -4.64 -9.67
N ALA A 63 -22.37 -4.53 -8.59
CA ALA A 63 -22.62 -3.58 -7.51
C ALA A 63 -22.51 -2.11 -7.99
N VAL A 64 -21.50 -1.80 -8.81
CA VAL A 64 -21.33 -0.45 -9.38
C VAL A 64 -22.48 -0.11 -10.32
N VAL A 65 -22.88 -1.04 -11.20
CA VAL A 65 -24.02 -0.84 -12.12
C VAL A 65 -25.31 -0.63 -11.35
N ALA A 66 -25.59 -1.46 -10.34
CA ALA A 66 -26.77 -1.32 -9.49
C ALA A 66 -26.78 0.03 -8.75
N ARG A 67 -25.62 0.50 -8.28
CA ARG A 67 -25.50 1.83 -7.65
C ARG A 67 -25.76 2.96 -8.64
N ALA A 68 -25.24 2.85 -9.86
CA ALA A 68 -25.42 3.85 -10.92
C ALA A 68 -26.88 3.95 -11.38
N GLN A 69 -27.57 2.81 -11.51
CA GLN A 69 -28.99 2.74 -11.90
C GLN A 69 -29.94 3.44 -10.90
N ARG A 70 -29.52 3.67 -9.66
CA ARG A 70 -30.31 4.44 -8.68
C ARG A 70 -30.45 5.92 -9.07
N GLY A 71 -29.54 6.46 -9.87
CA GLY A 71 -29.60 7.84 -10.38
C GLY A 71 -29.39 8.96 -9.34
N VAL A 72 -28.96 8.64 -8.12
CA VAL A 72 -28.75 9.61 -7.03
C VAL A 72 -27.34 9.46 -6.46
N PHE A 73 -26.49 10.48 -6.59
CA PHE A 73 -25.06 10.46 -6.22
C PHE A 73 -24.72 11.50 -5.15
N GLY A 74 -25.64 11.73 -4.21
CA GLY A 74 -25.40 12.62 -3.06
C GLY A 74 -24.47 12.04 -2.00
N TYR A 75 -24.32 12.77 -0.91
CA TYR A 75 -23.48 12.40 0.24
C TYR A 75 -23.83 11.01 0.79
N CYS A 76 -22.79 10.23 1.12
CA CYS A 76 -22.91 8.90 1.69
C CYS A 76 -21.82 8.67 2.75
N MET A 77 -22.07 7.71 3.63
CA MET A 77 -21.18 7.29 4.70
C MET A 77 -21.07 5.75 4.68
N PRO A 78 -19.95 5.17 5.16
CA PRO A 78 -19.86 3.73 5.39
C PRO A 78 -20.98 3.22 6.31
N THR A 79 -21.54 2.06 5.98
CA THR A 79 -22.58 1.38 6.77
C THR A 79 -21.98 0.22 7.56
N ASP A 80 -22.72 -0.37 8.49
CA ASP A 80 -22.22 -1.52 9.27
C ASP A 80 -21.79 -2.70 8.38
N SER A 81 -22.50 -2.93 7.27
CA SER A 81 -22.12 -3.95 6.27
C SER A 81 -20.73 -3.71 5.65
N TYR A 82 -20.28 -2.46 5.55
CA TYR A 82 -18.92 -2.15 5.11
C TYR A 82 -17.90 -2.61 6.15
N TYR A 83 -18.11 -2.21 7.40
CA TYR A 83 -17.21 -2.58 8.50
C TYR A 83 -17.17 -4.10 8.71
N GLU A 84 -18.31 -4.78 8.69
CA GLU A 84 -18.40 -6.24 8.75
C GLU A 84 -17.60 -6.92 7.62
N ALA A 85 -17.65 -6.36 6.40
CA ALA A 85 -16.87 -6.90 5.27
C ALA A 85 -15.36 -6.80 5.53
N VAL A 86 -14.89 -5.65 6.04
CA VAL A 86 -13.46 -5.42 6.36
C VAL A 86 -13.02 -6.27 7.55
N ILE A 87 -13.74 -6.24 8.67
CA ILE A 87 -13.44 -7.01 9.88
C ILE A 87 -13.37 -8.51 9.56
N SER A 88 -14.38 -9.02 8.85
CA SER A 88 -14.43 -10.43 8.51
C SER A 88 -13.36 -10.84 7.48
N TRP A 89 -12.91 -9.93 6.61
CA TRP A 89 -11.77 -10.18 5.73
C TRP A 89 -10.48 -10.37 6.52
N PHE A 90 -10.18 -9.48 7.47
CA PHE A 90 -9.01 -9.58 8.33
C PHE A 90 -9.02 -10.87 9.16
N ALA A 91 -10.15 -11.22 9.76
CA ALA A 91 -10.28 -12.46 10.54
C ALA A 91 -10.02 -13.71 9.67
N ARG A 92 -10.60 -13.77 8.47
CA ARG A 92 -10.45 -14.93 7.56
C ARG A 92 -9.06 -15.02 6.91
N ARG A 93 -8.45 -13.89 6.55
CA ARG A 93 -7.20 -13.87 5.76
C ARG A 93 -5.95 -13.80 6.64
N TYR A 94 -6.02 -13.08 7.76
CA TYR A 94 -4.85 -12.75 8.58
C TYR A 94 -4.97 -13.26 10.02
N GLY A 95 -6.08 -13.93 10.37
CA GLY A 95 -6.28 -14.53 11.69
C GLY A 95 -6.42 -13.52 12.82
N ARG A 96 -6.61 -12.23 12.52
CA ARG A 96 -6.84 -11.17 13.51
C ARG A 96 -8.22 -10.57 13.35
N SER A 97 -8.96 -10.49 14.45
CA SER A 97 -10.13 -9.62 14.52
C SER A 97 -9.69 -8.18 14.75
N ILE A 98 -10.31 -7.27 14.02
CA ILE A 98 -10.18 -5.82 14.22
C ILE A 98 -11.52 -5.26 14.66
N GLU A 99 -11.50 -4.16 15.39
CA GLU A 99 -12.73 -3.50 15.84
C GLU A 99 -13.21 -2.47 14.80
N ARG A 100 -14.53 -2.27 14.75
CA ARG A 100 -15.18 -1.29 13.86
C ARG A 100 -14.55 0.09 14.00
N ASP A 101 -14.36 0.52 15.24
CA ASP A 101 -13.89 1.86 15.53
C ASP A 101 -12.41 2.04 15.18
N TRP A 102 -11.62 0.97 14.96
CA TRP A 102 -10.25 1.10 14.49
C TRP A 102 -10.13 1.50 13.01
N ILE A 103 -11.23 1.42 12.24
CA ILE A 103 -11.22 1.58 10.79
C ILE A 103 -11.56 3.03 10.40
N VAL A 104 -10.55 3.75 9.92
CA VAL A 104 -10.72 5.08 9.30
C VAL A 104 -10.62 4.96 7.78
N THR A 105 -11.56 5.54 7.04
CA THR A 105 -11.56 5.50 5.57
C THR A 105 -10.88 6.71 4.97
N THR A 106 -10.09 6.49 3.92
CA THR A 106 -9.43 7.56 3.14
C THR A 106 -9.60 7.30 1.64
N PRO A 107 -9.44 8.32 0.76
CA PRO A 107 -9.60 8.15 -0.69
C PRO A 107 -8.46 7.34 -1.37
N GLY A 108 -7.55 6.79 -0.58
CA GLY A 108 -6.43 5.96 -1.01
C GLY A 108 -5.30 5.94 0.02
N VAL A 109 -4.44 4.92 -0.06
CA VAL A 109 -3.30 4.77 0.86
C VAL A 109 -2.28 5.90 0.72
N VAL A 110 -1.99 6.38 -0.49
CA VAL A 110 -1.05 7.51 -0.67
C VAL A 110 -1.56 8.80 -0.02
N PRO A 111 -2.83 9.23 -0.22
CA PRO A 111 -3.41 10.30 0.58
C PRO A 111 -3.31 10.06 2.09
N ALA A 112 -3.58 8.83 2.56
CA ALA A 112 -3.46 8.50 3.97
C ALA A 112 -2.03 8.69 4.49
N VAL A 113 -1.02 8.21 3.78
CA VAL A 113 0.40 8.38 4.17
C VAL A 113 0.77 9.87 4.30
N ASN A 114 0.28 10.72 3.38
CA ASN A 114 0.51 12.17 3.49
C ASN A 114 -0.11 12.74 4.76
N LEU A 115 -1.37 12.41 5.03
CA LEU A 115 -2.08 12.90 6.21
C LEU A 115 -1.42 12.38 7.50
N LEU A 116 -1.04 11.09 7.57
CA LEU A 116 -0.37 10.52 8.73
C LEU A 116 0.98 11.21 9.02
N ILE A 117 1.76 11.51 7.98
CA ILE A 117 3.00 12.30 8.14
C ILE A 117 2.66 13.69 8.68
N GLN A 118 1.62 14.35 8.17
CA GLN A 118 1.19 15.67 8.67
C GLN A 118 0.74 15.63 10.13
N THR A 119 -0.06 14.62 10.51
CA THR A 119 -0.63 14.46 11.86
C THR A 119 0.46 14.22 12.91
N PHE A 120 1.38 13.29 12.65
CA PHE A 120 2.25 12.74 13.70
C PHE A 120 3.71 13.20 13.64
N THR A 121 4.04 14.15 12.77
CA THR A 121 5.38 14.73 12.69
C THR A 121 5.28 16.25 12.47
N GLN A 122 6.40 16.96 12.50
CA GLN A 122 6.51 18.39 12.21
C GLN A 122 7.43 18.64 11.01
N PRO A 123 7.30 19.77 10.28
CA PRO A 123 8.31 20.16 9.29
C PRO A 123 9.72 20.14 9.89
N GLY A 124 10.66 19.53 9.18
CA GLY A 124 12.03 19.29 9.64
C GLY A 124 12.26 17.96 10.37
N ASP A 125 11.20 17.27 10.83
CA ASP A 125 11.34 15.91 11.34
C ASP A 125 11.76 14.95 10.22
N LYS A 126 12.38 13.84 10.61
CA LYS A 126 12.85 12.78 9.72
C LYS A 126 11.85 11.63 9.65
N VAL A 127 11.64 11.12 8.43
CA VAL A 127 10.82 9.94 8.16
C VAL A 127 11.64 8.91 7.40
N LEU A 128 11.68 7.69 7.92
CA LEU A 128 12.47 6.60 7.38
C LEU A 128 11.69 5.78 6.34
N ILE A 129 12.37 5.41 5.26
CA ILE A 129 11.90 4.45 4.26
C ILE A 129 13.01 3.46 3.90
N GLN A 130 12.65 2.31 3.32
CA GLN A 130 13.61 1.27 2.97
C GLN A 130 13.81 1.11 1.46
N ARG A 131 14.76 1.85 0.86
CA ARG A 131 14.98 1.87 -0.59
C ARG A 131 15.68 0.60 -1.11
N PRO A 132 15.40 0.15 -2.35
CA PRO A 132 14.42 0.69 -3.28
C PRO A 132 12.99 0.41 -2.82
N VAL A 133 12.12 1.41 -2.93
CA VAL A 133 10.71 1.34 -2.52
C VAL A 133 9.85 2.23 -3.42
N TYR A 134 8.53 2.04 -3.36
CA TYR A 134 7.52 2.84 -4.05
C TYR A 134 7.76 4.35 -3.91
N HIS A 135 8.04 5.01 -5.05
CA HIS A 135 8.50 6.40 -5.10
C HIS A 135 7.59 7.42 -4.39
N PRO A 136 6.24 7.29 -4.33
CA PRO A 136 5.40 8.26 -3.66
C PRO A 136 5.64 8.37 -2.15
N PHE A 137 6.33 7.43 -1.51
CA PHE A 137 6.74 7.63 -0.11
C PHE A 137 7.73 8.78 0.02
N THR A 138 8.72 8.87 -0.87
CA THR A 138 9.65 10.01 -0.89
C THR A 138 8.89 11.31 -1.10
N ASN A 139 8.01 11.35 -2.10
CA ASN A 139 7.21 12.55 -2.39
C ASN A 139 6.32 12.95 -1.20
N SER A 140 5.71 11.97 -0.51
CA SER A 140 4.84 12.24 0.64
C SER A 140 5.61 12.82 1.83
N ILE A 141 6.87 12.46 2.00
CA ILE A 141 7.74 12.99 3.05
C ILE A 141 8.19 14.41 2.69
N GLU A 142 8.78 14.57 1.50
CA GLU A 142 9.41 15.82 1.06
C GLU A 142 8.37 16.93 0.81
N ASN A 143 7.22 16.61 0.21
CA ASN A 143 6.14 17.59 -0.02
C ASN A 143 5.54 18.13 1.29
N ASN A 144 5.69 17.39 2.39
CA ASN A 144 5.31 17.83 3.71
C ASN A 144 6.44 18.57 4.46
N GLY A 145 7.58 18.82 3.80
CA GLY A 145 8.72 19.51 4.43
C GLY A 145 9.41 18.68 5.51
N ARG A 146 9.31 17.34 5.45
CA ARG A 146 10.08 16.41 6.30
C ARG A 146 11.32 15.94 5.54
N GLU A 147 12.34 15.50 6.27
CA GLU A 147 13.55 14.93 5.69
C GLU A 147 13.40 13.41 5.51
N MET A 148 13.63 12.91 4.30
CA MET A 148 13.60 11.48 4.03
C MET A 148 14.94 10.82 4.42
N VAL A 149 14.87 9.81 5.27
CA VAL A 149 16.00 8.97 5.65
C VAL A 149 15.85 7.58 5.03
N SER A 150 16.87 7.11 4.31
CA SER A 150 16.82 5.81 3.63
C SER A 150 17.59 4.73 4.40
N ASN A 151 16.91 3.75 5.00
CA ASN A 151 17.50 2.47 5.41
C ASN A 151 17.55 1.52 4.20
N SER A 152 18.56 1.68 3.36
CA SER A 152 18.63 0.98 2.07
C SER A 152 18.73 -0.53 2.26
N LEU A 153 17.88 -1.27 1.56
CA LEU A 153 17.88 -2.73 1.55
C LEU A 153 19.16 -3.27 0.90
N VAL A 154 19.69 -4.34 1.47
CA VAL A 154 20.89 -5.01 0.98
C VAL A 154 20.51 -6.20 0.12
N LEU A 155 20.97 -6.22 -1.13
CA LEU A 155 20.82 -7.38 -2.00
C LEU A 155 21.81 -8.47 -1.59
N GLN A 156 21.33 -9.50 -0.90
CA GLN A 156 22.15 -10.67 -0.58
C GLN A 156 22.06 -11.72 -1.70
N ASN A 157 23.23 -12.12 -2.19
CA ASN A 157 23.36 -13.25 -3.11
C ASN A 157 23.28 -14.55 -2.30
N GLY A 158 22.28 -15.39 -2.56
CA GLY A 158 22.09 -16.62 -1.79
C GLY A 158 21.39 -17.73 -2.57
N LEU A 159 22.00 -18.92 -2.55
CA LEU A 159 21.36 -20.18 -2.91
C LEU A 159 20.63 -20.71 -1.67
N SER A 160 19.40 -20.26 -1.43
CA SER A 160 18.55 -20.96 -0.48
C SER A 160 18.26 -22.36 -1.05
N PRO A 161 18.27 -23.44 -0.24
CA PRO A 161 17.89 -24.77 -0.70
C PRO A 161 16.50 -24.81 -1.36
N ARG A 162 15.64 -23.82 -1.09
CA ARG A 162 14.28 -23.68 -1.62
C ARG A 162 14.13 -22.57 -2.67
N ARG A 163 15.13 -21.70 -2.86
CA ARG A 163 15.09 -20.59 -3.84
C ARG A 163 16.49 -20.29 -4.37
N ARG A 164 16.68 -20.48 -5.68
CA ARG A 164 17.86 -19.97 -6.39
C ARG A 164 17.64 -18.48 -6.68
N GLY A 165 18.52 -17.60 -6.19
CA GLY A 165 18.53 -16.19 -6.58
C GLY A 165 18.80 -15.22 -5.43
N SER A 166 19.24 -14.01 -5.77
CA SER A 166 19.48 -12.94 -4.80
C SER A 166 18.18 -12.46 -4.15
N ARG A 167 18.24 -12.05 -2.89
CA ARG A 167 17.09 -11.49 -2.16
C ARG A 167 17.51 -10.22 -1.42
N TYR A 168 16.65 -9.20 -1.44
CA TYR A 168 16.83 -8.01 -0.60
C TYR A 168 16.58 -8.34 0.87
N GLN A 169 17.36 -7.79 1.79
CA GLN A 169 17.17 -7.90 3.24
C GLN A 169 17.27 -6.52 3.89
N MET A 170 16.63 -6.34 5.03
CA MET A 170 16.79 -5.13 5.84
C MET A 170 18.20 -5.10 6.43
N ASP A 171 18.85 -3.94 6.38
CA ASP A 171 20.08 -3.69 7.13
C ASP A 171 19.69 -3.18 8.52
N PHE A 172 19.65 -4.10 9.49
CA PHE A 172 19.21 -3.77 10.84
C PHE A 172 20.22 -2.97 11.64
N ASP A 173 21.51 -3.05 11.29
CA ASP A 173 22.55 -2.30 11.99
C ASP A 173 22.50 -0.83 11.54
N ASP A 174 22.34 -0.61 10.24
CA ASP A 174 22.05 0.72 9.67
C ASP A 174 20.71 1.28 10.16
N LEU A 175 19.68 0.43 10.28
CA LEU A 175 18.38 0.84 10.84
C LEU A 175 18.55 1.34 12.28
N ALA A 176 19.20 0.56 13.15
CA ALA A 176 19.44 0.92 14.53
C ALA A 176 20.24 2.23 14.67
N ALA A 177 21.26 2.43 13.83
CA ALA A 177 22.03 3.67 13.83
C ALA A 177 21.20 4.90 13.42
N LYS A 178 20.24 4.73 12.50
CA LYS A 178 19.38 5.81 12.01
C LYS A 178 18.27 6.18 12.98
N VAL A 179 17.59 5.20 13.56
CA VAL A 179 16.50 5.47 14.51
C VAL A 179 16.98 6.08 15.82
N ALA A 180 18.28 5.97 16.13
CA ALA A 180 18.88 6.64 17.27
C ALA A 180 18.95 8.19 17.11
N ASP A 181 18.70 8.72 15.91
CA ASP A 181 18.55 10.17 15.71
C ASP A 181 17.19 10.62 16.29
N PRO A 182 17.16 11.49 17.32
CA PRO A 182 15.92 11.93 17.93
C PRO A 182 15.01 12.74 16.98
N ALA A 183 15.50 13.21 15.84
CA ALA A 183 14.69 13.85 14.81
C ALA A 183 13.89 12.83 13.97
N LEU A 184 14.23 11.54 14.01
CA LEU A 184 13.50 10.49 13.31
C LEU A 184 12.27 10.10 14.12
N LYS A 185 11.09 10.49 13.63
CA LYS A 185 9.81 10.30 14.34
C LYS A 185 8.98 9.16 13.79
N MET A 186 9.22 8.78 12.54
CA MET A 186 8.35 7.85 11.84
C MET A 186 9.13 6.98 10.86
N ALA A 187 8.65 5.75 10.63
CA ALA A 187 9.10 4.87 9.58
C ALA A 187 7.92 4.37 8.73
N VAL A 188 8.04 4.42 7.41
CA VAL A 188 7.08 3.83 6.47
C VAL A 188 7.60 2.47 6.02
N LEU A 189 6.98 1.42 6.53
CA LEU A 189 7.24 0.02 6.19
C LEU A 189 6.35 -0.40 5.01
N CYS A 190 6.95 -0.91 3.94
CA CYS A 190 6.21 -1.52 2.82
C CYS A 190 6.17 -3.04 2.98
N SER A 191 4.99 -3.63 3.17
CA SER A 191 4.87 -5.07 3.47
C SER A 191 3.57 -5.66 2.89
N PRO A 192 3.58 -6.40 1.76
CA PRO A 192 4.73 -6.77 0.93
C PRO A 192 5.45 -5.58 0.27
N HIS A 193 6.77 -5.69 0.12
CA HIS A 193 7.64 -4.60 -0.30
C HIS A 193 7.67 -4.41 -1.81
N ASN A 194 7.06 -3.33 -2.30
CA ASN A 194 7.17 -2.87 -3.68
C ASN A 194 8.43 -2.00 -3.86
N PRO A 195 9.36 -2.29 -4.80
CA PRO A 195 9.23 -3.20 -5.96
C PRO A 195 9.92 -4.56 -5.81
N VAL A 196 10.61 -4.82 -4.70
CA VAL A 196 11.48 -6.00 -4.55
C VAL A 196 10.73 -7.30 -4.25
N ALA A 197 9.40 -7.24 -4.15
CA ALA A 197 8.49 -8.36 -3.93
C ALA A 197 8.83 -9.20 -2.68
N ARG A 198 9.39 -8.57 -1.64
CA ARG A 198 9.65 -9.22 -0.35
C ARG A 198 8.35 -9.29 0.44
N VAL A 199 8.04 -10.49 0.93
CA VAL A 199 7.15 -10.68 2.07
C VAL A 199 8.07 -10.90 3.27
N TRP A 200 7.97 -10.03 4.27
CA TRP A 200 8.83 -10.05 5.45
C TRP A 200 8.37 -11.17 6.39
N SER A 201 9.33 -11.90 6.97
CA SER A 201 9.02 -12.92 7.97
C SER A 201 8.63 -12.29 9.30
N ALA A 202 7.97 -13.05 10.16
CA ALA A 202 7.65 -12.60 11.51
C ALA A 202 8.92 -12.19 12.27
N GLU A 203 10.04 -12.93 12.11
CA GLU A 203 11.30 -12.57 12.79
C GLU A 203 11.88 -11.24 12.27
N GLU A 204 11.84 -10.99 10.96
CA GLU A 204 12.29 -9.73 10.37
C GLU A 204 11.44 -8.55 10.86
N LEU A 205 10.11 -8.73 10.88
CA LEU A 205 9.17 -7.72 11.37
C LEU A 205 9.33 -7.46 12.88
N THR A 206 9.57 -8.50 13.69
CA THR A 206 9.85 -8.34 15.11
C THR A 206 11.10 -7.51 15.35
N ARG A 207 12.20 -7.82 14.65
CA ARG A 207 13.45 -7.07 14.80
C ARG A 207 13.29 -5.61 14.36
N PHE A 208 12.59 -5.37 13.25
CA PHE A 208 12.26 -4.01 12.81
C PHE A 208 11.44 -3.26 13.86
N GLY A 209 10.38 -3.91 14.37
CA GLY A 209 9.45 -3.32 15.33
C GLY A 209 10.09 -2.97 16.67
N GLU A 210 10.90 -3.85 17.26
CA GLU A 210 11.61 -3.52 18.52
C GLU A 210 12.58 -2.36 18.32
N ILE A 211 13.33 -2.33 17.20
CA ILE A 211 14.26 -1.22 16.92
C ILE A 211 13.51 0.12 16.83
N CYS A 212 12.37 0.17 16.14
CA CYS A 212 11.54 1.37 16.06
C CYS A 212 10.93 1.75 17.42
N LEU A 213 10.35 0.78 18.12
CA LEU A 213 9.64 1.00 19.38
C LEU A 213 10.58 1.48 20.49
N ASP A 214 11.79 0.90 20.60
CA ASP A 214 12.79 1.28 21.61
C ASP A 214 13.35 2.70 21.41
N ASN A 215 13.07 3.32 20.25
CA ASN A 215 13.51 4.68 19.90
C ASN A 215 12.32 5.64 19.66
N ASP A 216 11.12 5.30 20.15
CA ASP A 216 9.90 6.12 20.00
C ASP A 216 9.57 6.49 18.54
N VAL A 217 9.85 5.58 17.60
CA VAL A 217 9.54 5.75 16.18
C VAL A 217 8.20 5.10 15.86
N LEU A 218 7.24 5.91 15.39
CA LEU A 218 5.93 5.43 14.94
C LEU A 218 6.03 4.74 13.58
N VAL A 219 5.35 3.60 13.42
CA VAL A 219 5.38 2.83 12.16
C VAL A 219 4.10 3.02 11.36
N ILE A 220 4.22 3.47 10.11
CA ILE A 220 3.17 3.30 9.09
C ILE A 220 3.46 2.01 8.34
N ALA A 221 2.60 1.00 8.47
CA ALA A 221 2.69 -0.23 7.70
C ALA A 221 1.78 -0.14 6.46
N ASP A 222 2.37 0.15 5.29
CA ASP A 222 1.66 0.01 4.01
C ASP A 222 1.58 -1.46 3.62
N GLU A 223 0.40 -2.02 3.83
CA GLU A 223 0.07 -3.42 3.58
C GLU A 223 -0.88 -3.57 2.39
N ILE A 224 -0.94 -2.62 1.46
CA ILE A 224 -1.89 -2.64 0.33
C ILE A 224 -1.77 -3.88 -0.58
N HIS A 225 -0.62 -4.57 -0.56
CA HIS A 225 -0.36 -5.77 -1.36
C HIS A 225 -0.54 -7.09 -0.58
N CYS A 226 -1.06 -7.06 0.66
CA CYS A 226 -1.15 -8.21 1.57
C CYS A 226 -1.91 -9.44 1.00
N ASP A 227 -2.84 -9.25 0.08
CA ASP A 227 -3.59 -10.34 -0.57
C ASP A 227 -2.89 -10.92 -1.82
N LEU A 228 -1.90 -10.22 -2.38
CA LEU A 228 -1.25 -10.57 -3.64
C LEU A 228 0.00 -11.42 -3.41
N LEU A 229 -0.21 -12.63 -2.91
CA LEU A 229 0.84 -13.55 -2.51
C LEU A 229 0.99 -14.69 -3.52
N TYR A 230 2.22 -15.12 -3.76
CA TYR A 230 2.47 -16.39 -4.44
C TYR A 230 2.00 -17.57 -3.59
N LYS A 231 1.73 -18.70 -4.25
CA LYS A 231 1.42 -19.95 -3.58
C LYS A 231 2.50 -20.29 -2.54
N ASP A 232 2.06 -20.78 -1.38
CA ASP A 232 2.91 -21.17 -0.24
C ASP A 232 3.71 -20.03 0.41
N VAL A 233 3.38 -18.77 0.10
CA VAL A 233 3.87 -17.60 0.83
C VAL A 233 2.81 -17.14 1.83
N THR A 234 3.21 -17.02 3.09
CA THR A 234 2.34 -16.51 4.16
C THR A 234 2.72 -15.06 4.46
N PHE A 235 1.71 -14.20 4.49
CA PHE A 235 1.84 -12.82 4.93
C PHE A 235 1.59 -12.71 6.43
N THR A 236 2.33 -11.83 7.11
CA THR A 236 2.08 -11.45 8.50
C THR A 236 1.95 -9.94 8.55
N SER A 237 0.79 -9.45 9.00
CA SER A 237 0.61 -8.02 9.25
C SER A 237 1.51 -7.58 10.40
N PHE A 238 2.11 -6.40 10.30
CA PHE A 238 3.02 -5.85 11.30
C PHE A 238 2.34 -5.72 12.67
N ALA A 239 1.09 -5.25 12.69
CA ALA A 239 0.31 -5.16 13.92
C ALA A 239 0.09 -6.53 14.57
N ASN A 240 0.02 -7.63 13.80
CA ASN A 240 -0.23 -8.98 14.33
C ASN A 240 0.96 -9.59 15.07
N ILE A 241 2.15 -8.99 14.99
CA ILE A 241 3.34 -9.51 15.65
C ILE A 241 3.24 -9.37 17.17
N SER A 242 2.79 -8.21 17.67
CA SER A 242 2.58 -7.99 19.11
C SER A 242 1.59 -6.85 19.35
N GLU A 243 0.94 -6.85 20.52
CA GLU A 243 0.05 -5.75 20.91
C GLU A 243 0.82 -4.42 21.05
N ARG A 244 2.07 -4.45 21.52
CA ARG A 244 2.94 -3.26 21.59
C ARG A 244 3.15 -2.63 20.21
N PHE A 245 3.36 -3.45 19.18
CA PHE A 245 3.52 -2.94 17.81
C PHE A 245 2.20 -2.46 17.22
N ALA A 246 1.08 -3.12 17.54
CA ALA A 246 -0.23 -2.66 17.10
C ALA A 246 -0.60 -1.28 17.69
N GLN A 247 -0.19 -1.02 18.94
CA GLN A 247 -0.36 0.29 19.59
C GLN A 247 0.62 1.35 19.06
N ASN A 248 1.80 0.96 18.58
CA ASN A 248 2.81 1.85 17.97
C ASN A 248 2.82 1.78 16.43
N SER A 249 1.69 1.49 15.79
CA SER A 249 1.62 1.50 14.34
C SER A 249 0.24 1.84 13.78
N ILE A 250 0.25 2.28 12.53
CA ILE A 250 -0.92 2.50 11.71
C ILE A 250 -0.82 1.58 10.49
N VAL A 251 -1.80 0.70 10.30
CA VAL A 251 -1.82 -0.23 9.16
C VAL A 251 -2.68 0.35 8.03
N CYS A 252 -2.09 0.54 6.86
CA CYS A 252 -2.77 1.03 5.67
C CYS A 252 -3.08 -0.14 4.73
N THR A 253 -4.37 -0.36 4.44
CA THR A 253 -4.81 -1.40 3.48
C THR A 253 -5.84 -0.86 2.50
N ALA A 254 -6.05 -1.56 1.39
CA ALA A 254 -7.15 -1.28 0.48
C ALA A 254 -7.49 -2.51 -0.36
N ALA A 255 -8.76 -2.60 -0.78
CA ALA A 255 -9.21 -3.59 -1.76
C ALA A 255 -8.71 -3.30 -3.19
N SER A 256 -8.14 -2.10 -3.42
CA SER A 256 -7.80 -1.56 -4.74
C SER A 256 -6.84 -2.41 -5.54
N LYS A 257 -5.73 -2.86 -4.93
CA LYS A 257 -4.74 -3.71 -5.59
C LYS A 257 -5.23 -5.14 -5.74
N THR A 258 -5.89 -5.69 -4.71
CA THR A 258 -6.40 -7.06 -4.72
C THR A 258 -7.42 -7.31 -5.84
N PHE A 259 -8.32 -6.36 -6.09
CA PHE A 259 -9.46 -6.55 -7.00
C PHE A 259 -9.45 -5.67 -8.24
N ASN A 260 -8.34 -4.98 -8.52
CA ASN A 260 -8.19 -4.07 -9.66
C ASN A 260 -9.16 -2.87 -9.65
N ILE A 261 -9.45 -2.31 -8.47
CA ILE A 261 -10.46 -1.26 -8.28
C ILE A 261 -9.87 0.06 -7.78
N ALA A 262 -8.64 0.37 -8.17
CA ALA A 262 -7.94 1.60 -7.78
C ALA A 262 -8.64 2.90 -8.21
N GLY A 263 -9.52 2.81 -9.23
CA GLY A 263 -10.39 3.91 -9.65
C GLY A 263 -11.53 4.24 -8.68
N LEU A 264 -11.89 3.32 -7.76
CA LEU A 264 -13.00 3.54 -6.79
C LEU A 264 -12.60 4.33 -5.53
N LYS A 265 -11.30 4.64 -5.36
CA LYS A 265 -10.77 5.57 -4.35
C LYS A 265 -11.25 5.32 -2.91
N LEU A 266 -10.93 4.15 -2.37
CA LEU A 266 -11.21 3.81 -0.99
C LEU A 266 -10.10 2.94 -0.37
N SER A 267 -9.71 3.27 0.85
CA SER A 267 -8.76 2.52 1.69
C SER A 267 -9.26 2.42 3.13
N ASN A 268 -8.72 1.43 3.85
CA ASN A 268 -8.92 1.21 5.29
C ASN A 268 -7.62 1.48 6.02
N ILE A 269 -7.64 2.47 6.92
CA ILE A 269 -6.54 2.80 7.80
C ILE A 269 -6.91 2.27 9.19
N ILE A 270 -6.16 1.29 9.66
CA ILE A 270 -6.43 0.59 10.92
C ILE A 270 -5.53 1.20 11.99
N ILE A 271 -6.16 1.83 12.99
CA ILE A 271 -5.48 2.53 14.08
C ILE A 271 -6.06 2.03 15.41
N LEU A 272 -5.27 1.22 16.13
CA LEU A 272 -5.69 0.62 17.40
C LEU A 272 -5.81 1.68 18.49
N ASP A 273 -4.73 2.45 18.67
CA ASP A 273 -4.64 3.48 19.69
C ASP A 273 -5.71 4.54 19.46
N GLU A 274 -6.49 4.80 20.51
CA GLU A 274 -7.63 5.70 20.44
C GLU A 274 -7.21 7.16 20.26
N GLU A 275 -6.13 7.58 20.91
CA GLU A 275 -5.66 8.96 20.83
C GLU A 275 -5.13 9.27 19.43
N MET A 276 -4.28 8.39 18.87
CA MET A 276 -3.82 8.51 17.48
C MET A 276 -4.99 8.53 16.51
N ARG A 277 -5.99 7.67 16.73
CA ARG A 277 -7.15 7.61 15.84
C ARG A 277 -7.97 8.90 15.86
N ILE A 278 -8.17 9.49 17.05
CA ILE A 278 -8.85 10.79 17.19
C ILE A 278 -8.05 11.87 16.47
N GLN A 279 -6.75 11.98 16.74
CA GLN A 279 -5.86 12.97 16.10
C GLN A 279 -5.87 12.87 14.57
N PHE A 280 -5.80 11.65 14.03
CA PHE A 280 -5.84 11.42 12.59
C PHE A 280 -7.19 11.79 11.97
N SER A 281 -8.29 11.56 12.70
CA SER A 281 -9.65 11.88 12.23
C SER A 281 -9.93 13.39 12.21
N GLU A 282 -9.12 14.20 12.90
CA GLU A 282 -9.23 15.66 12.99
C GLU A 282 -8.24 16.42 12.08
N THR A 283 -7.37 15.71 11.35
CA THR A 283 -6.41 16.29 10.40
C THR A 283 -7.05 16.64 9.07
#